data_AF-A0A660SZB7-F1
#
_entry.id   AF-A0A660SZB7-F1
#
_cell.length_a   1.000
_cell.length_b   1.000
_cell.length_c   1.000
_cell.angle_alpha   90.00
_cell.angle_beta   90.00
_cell.angle_gamma   90.00
#
_symmetry.space_group_name_H-M   'P 1'
#
loop_
_entity.id
_entity.type
_entity.pdbx_description
1 polymer ?
#
loop_
_entity_poly.entity_id
_entity_poly.type
_entity_poly.pdbx_seq_one_letter_code
_entity_poly.pdbx_strand_id
1 'polypeptide(L)'
;MTYFGHAIIIVPFMKVNFDQNQISDELKLRRKIEDFYLPKQLVEAIVEAGGIYTKSNETLIAIGFLDISRYTFLSQFLSPPENQTVLNGLYSAFHWVLRKHGGYLNKIEGDSLMFHYGGPIDPLVKEMDEDDAVKFMARELFYTCVELQRVSSLFNQTNHNYLKKISNRSTVDAILEAYGILGELRQGYASASFNALFQIRIRVGASLGKVLIGNFGPEGAKQWDVIGMPVIEAKRMESSAPIGGLRITSDFFDILDEAGITTEYHRRIKREAQALGSVYREISFGELFQKAVVYLKDKKNAEFKTFSIQVNPSLPESIRDQSKLLLTRGDTGADDIVNFIKYYRGNHFVINQLEELFKKMNIRIRKDSLYRIMLPGKYKAMLMKHDGDIIKLRLQITEEHSLFSLLELLGKLQDSVKGRSPVESEKKKGFTGYDHWMADMRANVQRSYDMNKGITHQAYYFYNVIFPMFFANIKAAILEYQYQNEKADQVEDLVEDLEVE
;
A
#
# COMPACT_ATOMS: atom_id res chain seq x y z
N MET A 1 7.08 -95.47 37.19
CA MET A 1 7.34 -95.35 35.75
C MET A 1 6.22 -94.47 35.21
N THR A 2 6.46 -93.27 34.69
CA THR A 2 7.32 -92.96 33.54
C THR A 2 7.75 -91.50 33.61
N TYR A 3 9.04 -91.24 33.34
CA TYR A 3 9.64 -89.91 33.22
C TYR A 3 9.10 -89.16 31.99
N PHE A 4 8.77 -87.88 32.12
CA PHE A 4 8.63 -86.96 30.99
C PHE A 4 9.58 -85.78 31.20
N GLY A 5 10.66 -85.77 30.42
CA GLY A 5 11.65 -84.70 30.38
C GLY A 5 11.05 -83.41 29.80
N HIS A 6 11.27 -82.29 30.48
CA HIS A 6 10.93 -80.97 29.98
C HIS A 6 12.00 -80.54 28.96
N ALA A 7 11.63 -80.45 27.69
CA ALA A 7 12.44 -79.78 26.68
C ALA A 7 12.17 -78.26 26.76
N ILE A 8 13.19 -77.48 27.15
CA ILE A 8 13.17 -76.02 27.07
C ILE A 8 13.44 -75.64 25.62
N ILE A 9 12.44 -75.11 24.92
CA ILE A 9 12.62 -74.47 23.61
C ILE A 9 13.16 -73.07 23.87
N ILE A 10 14.47 -72.88 23.65
CA ILE A 10 15.09 -71.55 23.59
C ILE A 10 14.74 -70.96 22.22
N VAL A 11 13.77 -70.05 22.19
CA VAL A 11 13.51 -69.22 21.01
C VAL A 11 14.64 -68.18 20.92
N PRO A 12 15.43 -68.13 19.84
CA PRO A 12 16.48 -67.12 19.72
C PRO A 12 15.82 -65.74 19.65
N PHE A 13 16.13 -64.89 20.63
CA PHE A 13 15.83 -63.47 20.58
C PHE A 13 16.64 -62.89 19.42
N MET A 14 15.98 -62.70 18.27
CA MET A 14 16.55 -62.00 17.14
C MET A 14 16.79 -60.55 17.59
N LYS A 15 18.04 -60.20 17.91
CA LYS A 15 18.43 -58.80 18.10
C LYS A 15 18.17 -58.09 16.78
N VAL A 16 17.06 -57.38 16.69
CA VAL A 16 16.87 -56.35 15.68
C VAL A 16 17.87 -55.25 16.03
N ASN A 17 19.04 -55.28 15.42
CA ASN A 17 19.93 -54.12 15.36
C ASN A 17 19.20 -53.09 14.48
N PHE A 18 18.33 -52.29 15.09
CA PHE A 18 17.93 -51.03 14.48
C PHE A 18 19.19 -50.19 14.36
N ASP A 19 19.54 -49.90 13.11
CA ASP A 19 20.76 -49.19 12.73
C ASP A 19 20.74 -47.78 13.36
N GLN A 20 21.41 -47.60 14.50
CA GLN A 20 21.40 -46.34 15.28
C GLN A 20 21.80 -45.12 14.44
N ASN A 21 22.62 -45.34 13.41
CA ASN A 21 23.04 -44.31 12.46
C ASN A 21 21.87 -43.82 11.57
N GLN A 22 21.01 -44.73 11.08
CA GLN A 22 19.84 -44.36 10.27
C GLN A 22 18.81 -43.57 11.08
N ILE A 23 18.57 -43.97 12.34
CA ILE A 23 17.67 -43.24 13.25
C ILE A 23 18.20 -41.82 13.52
N SER A 24 19.50 -41.68 13.74
CA SER A 24 20.14 -40.36 13.90
C SER A 24 19.97 -39.48 12.66
N ASP A 25 20.13 -40.03 11.46
CA ASP A 25 20.05 -39.25 10.22
C ASP A 25 18.62 -38.88 9.83
N GLU A 26 17.64 -39.76 10.10
CA GLU A 26 16.22 -39.43 9.97
C GLU A 26 15.82 -38.29 10.92
N LEU A 27 16.25 -38.34 12.18
CA LEU A 27 15.97 -37.28 13.16
C LEU A 27 16.59 -35.94 12.75
N LYS A 28 17.82 -35.95 12.23
CA LYS A 28 18.45 -34.75 11.64
C LYS A 28 17.66 -34.22 10.46
N LEU A 29 17.17 -35.09 9.58
CA LEU A 29 16.38 -34.68 8.43
C LEU A 29 15.02 -34.09 8.84
N ARG A 30 14.31 -34.71 9.78
CA ARG A 30 13.06 -34.19 10.34
C ARG A 30 13.26 -32.80 10.93
N ARG A 31 14.32 -32.60 11.72
CA ARG A 31 14.67 -31.29 12.27
C ARG A 31 14.98 -30.26 11.18
N LYS A 32 15.70 -30.65 10.11
CA LYS A 32 15.93 -29.76 8.96
C LYS A 32 14.64 -29.37 8.25
N ILE A 33 13.69 -30.30 8.10
CA ILE A 33 12.37 -30.03 7.52
C ILE A 33 11.60 -29.05 8.42
N GLU A 34 11.60 -29.27 9.74
CA GLU A 34 10.99 -28.36 10.72
C GLU A 34 11.61 -26.96 10.63
N ASP A 35 12.94 -26.85 10.66
CA ASP A 35 13.67 -25.58 10.59
C ASP A 35 13.45 -24.84 9.26
N PHE A 36 13.11 -25.56 8.18
CA PHE A 36 12.91 -25.01 6.84
C PHE A 36 11.46 -24.59 6.58
N TYR A 37 10.49 -25.40 7.00
CA TYR A 37 9.08 -25.21 6.65
C TYR A 37 8.24 -24.62 7.79
N LEU A 38 8.69 -24.69 9.04
CA LEU A 38 7.95 -24.15 10.18
C LEU A 38 8.56 -22.84 10.68
N PRO A 39 7.72 -21.82 10.97
CA PRO A 39 8.19 -20.61 11.62
C PRO A 39 8.84 -20.92 12.97
N LYS A 40 10.06 -20.46 13.21
CA LYS A 40 10.79 -20.70 14.47
C LYS A 40 10.00 -20.25 15.70
N GLN A 41 9.33 -19.09 15.61
CA GLN A 41 8.47 -18.61 16.68
C GLN A 41 7.36 -19.61 17.05
N LEU A 42 6.77 -20.29 16.05
CA LEU A 42 5.73 -21.30 16.29
C LEU A 42 6.33 -22.55 16.95
N VAL A 43 7.49 -23.00 16.47
CA VAL A 43 8.21 -24.14 17.07
C VAL A 43 8.56 -23.86 18.54
N GLU A 44 9.13 -22.69 18.83
CA GLU A 44 9.47 -22.26 20.19
C GLU A 44 8.23 -22.23 21.09
N ALA A 45 7.12 -21.66 20.61
CA ALA A 45 5.88 -21.59 21.38
C ALA A 45 5.24 -22.96 21.63
N ILE A 46 5.34 -23.91 20.68
CA ILE A 46 4.87 -25.30 20.85
C ILE A 46 5.72 -26.03 21.89
N VAL A 47 7.05 -25.82 21.86
CA VAL A 47 7.98 -26.43 22.82
C VAL A 47 7.73 -25.88 24.22
N GLU A 48 7.54 -24.58 24.38
CA GLU A 48 7.23 -23.95 25.68
C GLU A 48 5.88 -24.44 26.23
N ALA A 49 4.87 -24.60 25.37
CA ALA A 49 3.58 -25.14 25.76
C ALA A 49 3.61 -26.63 26.16
N GLY A 50 4.71 -27.34 25.89
CA GLY A 50 4.86 -28.77 26.17
C GLY A 50 4.01 -29.68 25.27
N GLY A 51 3.50 -29.16 24.15
CA GLY A 51 2.64 -29.90 23.24
C GLY A 51 2.06 -29.06 22.10
N ILE A 52 1.61 -29.74 21.04
CA ILE A 52 0.94 -29.08 19.92
C ILE A 52 -0.42 -28.55 20.38
N TYR A 53 -0.70 -27.28 20.10
CA TYR A 53 -2.02 -26.67 20.32
C TYR A 53 -3.10 -27.39 19.51
N THR A 54 -3.93 -28.21 20.16
CA THR A 54 -5.00 -28.97 19.47
C THR A 54 -6.30 -28.20 19.31
N LYS A 55 -6.47 -27.12 20.08
CA LYS A 55 -7.65 -26.25 20.07
C LYS A 55 -7.29 -24.85 19.58
N SER A 56 -8.30 -24.18 19.02
CA SER A 56 -8.21 -22.77 18.69
C SER A 56 -8.64 -21.93 19.90
N ASN A 57 -7.97 -20.81 20.13
CA ASN A 57 -8.22 -19.92 21.27
C ASN A 57 -8.77 -18.59 20.76
N GLU A 58 -9.82 -18.09 21.41
CA GLU A 58 -10.28 -16.71 21.22
C GLU A 58 -9.36 -15.78 22.02
N THR A 59 -8.80 -14.77 21.36
CA THR A 59 -7.82 -13.86 21.98
C THR A 59 -7.78 -12.53 21.25
N LEU A 60 -7.22 -11.50 21.88
CA LEU A 60 -6.94 -10.22 21.23
C LEU A 60 -5.60 -10.29 20.51
N ILE A 61 -5.59 -9.78 19.28
CA ILE A 61 -4.35 -9.55 18.54
C ILE A 61 -4.38 -8.18 17.88
N ALA A 62 -3.20 -7.68 17.56
CA ALA A 62 -3.02 -6.63 16.57
C ALA A 62 -2.46 -7.26 15.29
N ILE A 63 -3.13 -7.05 14.15
CA ILE A 63 -2.79 -7.69 12.88
C ILE A 63 -2.47 -6.67 11.79
N GLY A 64 -1.41 -6.93 11.04
CA GLY A 64 -0.97 -6.16 9.89
C GLY A 64 -0.93 -7.00 8.62
N PHE A 65 -1.27 -6.36 7.50
CA PHE A 65 -0.99 -6.81 6.16
C PHE A 65 -0.11 -5.79 5.45
N LEU A 66 0.82 -6.25 4.64
CA LEU A 66 1.52 -5.41 3.68
C LEU A 66 1.45 -6.00 2.27
N ASP A 67 1.60 -5.15 1.27
CA ASP A 67 1.64 -5.51 -0.15
C ASP A 67 2.61 -4.59 -0.90
N ILE A 68 3.34 -5.14 -1.89
CA ILE A 68 4.32 -4.38 -2.67
C ILE A 68 3.63 -3.68 -3.86
N SER A 69 3.59 -2.35 -3.81
CA SER A 69 3.00 -1.56 -4.89
C SER A 69 3.80 -1.68 -6.19
N ARG A 70 3.09 -1.94 -7.30
CA ARG A 70 3.65 -2.10 -8.66
C ARG A 70 4.67 -3.25 -8.77
N TYR A 71 4.59 -4.27 -7.90
CA TYR A 71 5.44 -5.45 -8.01
C TYR A 71 5.34 -6.14 -9.38
N THR A 72 4.14 -6.24 -9.95
CA THR A 72 3.92 -6.80 -11.29
C THR A 72 4.73 -6.11 -12.39
N PHE A 73 5.03 -4.81 -12.23
CA PHE A 73 5.90 -4.08 -13.16
C PHE A 73 7.35 -4.50 -12.99
N LEU A 74 7.84 -4.61 -11.75
CA LEU A 74 9.21 -5.09 -11.47
C LEU A 74 9.44 -6.49 -12.02
N SER A 75 8.49 -7.40 -11.82
CA SER A 75 8.63 -8.79 -12.24
C SER A 75 8.77 -8.98 -13.75
N GLN A 76 8.42 -7.97 -14.56
CA GLN A 76 8.62 -8.01 -16.02
C GLN A 76 10.10 -7.84 -16.42
N PHE A 77 10.93 -7.30 -15.53
CA PHE A 77 12.36 -7.05 -15.77
C PHE A 77 13.28 -8.07 -15.12
N LEU A 78 12.72 -9.07 -14.43
CA LEU A 78 13.45 -10.07 -13.68
C LEU A 78 13.12 -11.46 -14.23
N SER A 79 14.13 -12.31 -14.39
CA SER A 79 13.91 -13.74 -14.56
C SER A 79 13.29 -14.34 -13.28
N PRO A 80 12.62 -15.51 -13.35
CA PRO A 80 12.02 -16.12 -12.16
C PRO A 80 13.01 -16.34 -10.98
N PRO A 81 14.26 -16.79 -11.20
CA PRO A 81 15.25 -16.90 -10.11
C PRO A 81 15.65 -15.54 -9.53
N GLU A 82 15.92 -14.53 -10.36
CA GLU A 82 16.28 -13.20 -9.87
C GLU A 82 15.13 -12.57 -9.07
N ASN A 83 13.90 -12.76 -9.54
CA ASN A 83 12.70 -12.33 -8.87
C ASN A 83 12.55 -12.98 -7.48
N GLN A 84 12.80 -14.29 -7.38
CA GLN A 84 12.83 -15.00 -6.11
C GLN A 84 13.89 -14.44 -5.16
N THR A 85 15.11 -14.19 -5.65
CA THR A 85 16.20 -13.63 -4.84
C THR A 85 15.85 -12.24 -4.32
N VAL A 86 15.29 -11.36 -5.16
CA VAL A 86 14.86 -10.01 -4.75
C VAL A 86 13.77 -10.08 -3.68
N LEU A 87 12.75 -10.93 -3.87
CA LEU A 87 11.70 -11.14 -2.87
C LEU A 87 12.26 -11.70 -1.55
N ASN A 88 13.13 -12.70 -1.60
CA ASN A 88 13.74 -13.27 -0.40
C ASN A 88 14.57 -12.23 0.37
N GLY A 89 15.29 -11.36 -0.32
CA GLY A 89 15.98 -10.23 0.31
C GLY A 89 15.02 -9.24 0.98
N LEU A 90 13.90 -8.90 0.31
CA LEU A 90 12.87 -8.05 0.89
C LEU A 90 12.19 -8.68 2.10
N TYR A 91 11.79 -9.95 2.01
CA TYR A 91 11.17 -10.68 3.11
C TYR A 91 12.12 -10.84 4.29
N SER A 92 13.42 -11.02 4.03
CA SER A 92 14.45 -11.04 5.06
C SER A 92 14.53 -9.70 5.79
N ALA A 93 14.52 -8.58 5.05
CA ALA A 93 14.52 -7.24 5.64
C ALA A 93 13.24 -6.97 6.44
N PHE A 94 12.07 -7.33 5.92
CA PHE A 94 10.79 -7.16 6.63
C PHE A 94 10.69 -8.05 7.86
N HIS A 95 11.08 -9.32 7.76
CA HIS A 95 11.07 -10.25 8.89
C HIS A 95 12.03 -9.80 10.00
N TRP A 96 13.17 -9.19 9.65
CA TRP A 96 14.04 -8.56 10.64
C TRP A 96 13.32 -7.44 11.42
N VAL A 97 12.56 -6.57 10.73
CA VAL A 97 11.74 -5.53 11.39
C VAL A 97 10.69 -6.17 12.30
N LEU A 98 9.97 -7.19 11.81
CA LEU A 98 8.96 -7.90 12.62
C LEU A 98 9.59 -8.43 13.92
N ARG A 99 10.69 -9.19 13.81
CA ARG A 99 11.40 -9.77 14.96
C ARG A 99 11.87 -8.72 15.94
N LYS A 100 12.37 -7.58 15.45
CA LYS A 100 12.84 -6.47 16.29
C LYS A 100 11.75 -5.91 17.20
N HIS A 101 10.50 -5.91 16.72
CA HIS A 101 9.33 -5.44 17.47
C HIS A 101 8.57 -6.55 18.21
N GLY A 102 9.03 -7.81 18.14
CA GLY A 102 8.31 -8.95 18.73
C GLY A 102 7.16 -9.49 17.87
N GLY A 103 7.07 -9.10 16.60
CA GLY A 103 6.03 -9.53 15.68
C GLY A 103 6.19 -10.95 15.16
N TYR A 104 5.06 -11.57 14.87
CA TYR A 104 4.94 -12.92 14.34
C TYR A 104 4.55 -12.86 12.87
N LEU A 105 5.44 -13.36 12.00
CA LEU A 105 5.10 -13.60 10.60
C LEU A 105 4.12 -14.78 10.55
N ASN A 106 2.89 -14.52 10.12
CA ASN A 106 1.87 -15.55 9.99
C ASN A 106 2.03 -16.31 8.67
N LYS A 107 2.03 -15.57 7.56
CA LYS A 107 2.17 -16.13 6.21
C LYS A 107 2.65 -15.10 5.20
N ILE A 108 3.19 -15.62 4.09
CA ILE A 108 3.52 -14.88 2.87
C ILE A 108 2.57 -15.38 1.78
N GLU A 109 1.88 -14.48 1.11
CA GLU A 109 0.95 -14.78 0.02
C GLU A 109 1.32 -13.94 -1.20
N GLY A 110 2.05 -14.52 -2.15
CA GLY A 110 2.58 -13.77 -3.29
C GLY A 110 3.59 -12.71 -2.82
N ASP A 111 3.30 -11.44 -3.11
CA ASP A 111 4.01 -10.22 -2.68
C ASP A 111 3.44 -9.57 -1.40
N SER A 112 2.47 -10.23 -0.75
CA SER A 112 1.83 -9.78 0.48
C SER A 112 2.34 -10.55 1.71
N LEU A 113 2.51 -9.85 2.84
CA LEU A 113 2.80 -10.48 4.14
C LEU A 113 1.65 -10.23 5.10
N MET A 114 1.32 -11.26 5.88
CA MET A 114 0.44 -11.17 7.05
C MET A 114 1.26 -11.41 8.31
N PHE A 115 1.13 -10.52 9.27
CA PHE A 115 1.85 -10.58 10.54
C PHE A 115 0.99 -10.08 11.70
N HIS A 116 1.28 -10.51 12.91
CA HIS A 116 0.47 -10.16 14.08
C HIS A 116 1.32 -10.06 15.35
N TYR A 117 0.69 -9.48 16.37
CA TYR A 117 1.18 -9.31 17.73
C TYR A 117 0.13 -9.86 18.69
N GLY A 118 0.59 -10.42 19.80
CA GLY A 118 -0.26 -11.05 20.79
C GLY A 118 -0.69 -12.47 20.45
N GLY A 119 -1.74 -12.92 21.15
CA GLY A 119 -2.20 -14.30 21.11
C GLY A 119 -1.40 -15.24 22.02
N PRO A 120 -1.73 -16.54 22.04
CA PRO A 120 -1.20 -17.50 23.01
C PRO A 120 0.29 -17.82 22.83
N ILE A 121 0.87 -17.42 21.70
CA ILE A 121 2.27 -17.68 21.35
C ILE A 121 3.18 -16.48 21.62
N ASP A 122 2.61 -15.34 22.01
CA ASP A 122 3.35 -14.12 22.32
C ASP A 122 3.66 -14.04 23.83
N PRO A 123 4.91 -14.32 24.24
CA PRO A 123 5.28 -14.34 25.65
C PRO A 123 5.26 -12.94 26.27
N LEU A 124 5.35 -11.88 25.47
CA LEU A 124 5.40 -10.50 25.96
C LEU A 124 4.04 -10.05 26.51
N VAL A 125 2.95 -10.52 25.92
CA VAL A 125 1.59 -10.15 26.35
C VAL A 125 0.95 -11.14 27.32
N LYS A 126 1.50 -12.36 27.42
CA LYS A 126 0.88 -13.48 28.17
C LYS A 126 0.65 -13.16 29.65
N GLU A 127 1.49 -12.32 30.25
CA GLU A 127 1.42 -11.93 31.66
C GLU A 127 0.88 -10.50 31.89
N MET A 128 0.52 -9.80 30.81
CA MET A 128 -0.05 -8.44 30.88
C MET A 128 -1.56 -8.51 31.16
N ASP A 129 -2.11 -7.47 31.79
CA ASP A 129 -3.57 -7.27 31.78
C ASP A 129 -4.05 -6.92 30.37
N GLU A 130 -5.36 -7.06 30.13
CA GLU A 130 -5.95 -6.91 28.80
C GLU A 130 -5.72 -5.49 28.23
N ASP A 131 -5.81 -4.45 29.05
CA ASP A 131 -5.68 -3.05 28.61
C ASP A 131 -4.22 -2.71 28.26
N ASP A 132 -3.27 -3.13 29.11
CA ASP A 132 -1.84 -2.94 28.86
C ASP A 132 -1.37 -3.76 27.65
N ALA A 133 -1.86 -4.99 27.51
CA ALA A 133 -1.59 -5.83 26.33
C ALA A 133 -2.09 -5.14 25.05
N VAL A 134 -3.31 -4.58 25.05
CA VAL A 134 -3.88 -3.87 23.90
C VAL A 134 -3.02 -2.66 23.52
N LYS A 135 -2.62 -1.84 24.48
CA LYS A 135 -1.77 -0.66 24.23
C LYS A 135 -0.37 -1.06 23.74
N PHE A 136 0.20 -2.11 24.31
CA PHE A 136 1.50 -2.64 23.89
C PHE A 136 1.46 -3.15 22.44
N MET A 137 0.50 -4.03 22.12
CA MET A 137 0.32 -4.56 20.77
C MET A 137 0.04 -3.44 19.75
N ALA A 138 -0.79 -2.47 20.12
CA ALA A 138 -1.09 -1.30 19.31
C ALA A 138 0.18 -0.51 18.97
N ARG A 139 1.02 -0.23 19.98
CA ARG A 139 2.29 0.48 19.83
C ARG A 139 3.26 -0.27 18.92
N GLU A 140 3.49 -1.55 19.18
CA GLU A 140 4.48 -2.34 18.44
C GLU A 140 4.04 -2.58 17.00
N LEU A 141 2.76 -2.86 16.75
CA LEU A 141 2.23 -2.95 15.39
C LEU A 141 2.39 -1.63 14.65
N PHE A 142 2.00 -0.50 15.27
CA PHE A 142 2.10 0.81 14.63
C PHE A 142 3.53 1.17 14.24
N TYR A 143 4.49 1.03 15.16
CA TYR A 143 5.88 1.36 14.87
C TYR A 143 6.56 0.36 13.93
N THR A 144 6.13 -0.90 13.94
CA THR A 144 6.52 -1.88 12.92
C THR A 144 6.09 -1.44 11.54
N CYS A 145 4.83 -1.04 11.37
CA CYS A 145 4.32 -0.54 10.09
C CYS A 145 5.11 0.69 9.60
N VAL A 146 5.46 1.61 10.51
CA VAL A 146 6.31 2.78 10.20
C VAL A 146 7.73 2.34 9.79
N GLU A 147 8.35 1.40 10.49
CA GLU A 147 9.71 0.96 10.20
C GLU A 147 9.79 0.13 8.90
N LEU A 148 8.78 -0.69 8.60
CA LEU A 148 8.68 -1.40 7.32
C LEU A 148 8.76 -0.44 6.13
N GLN A 149 8.05 0.69 6.22
CA GLN A 149 8.03 1.74 5.18
C GLN A 149 9.40 2.41 5.03
N ARG A 150 10.09 2.64 6.15
CA ARG A 150 11.46 3.16 6.16
C ARG A 150 12.45 2.16 5.55
N VAL A 151 12.34 0.88 5.88
CA VAL A 151 13.19 -0.18 5.32
C VAL A 151 12.98 -0.32 3.82
N SER A 152 11.74 -0.23 3.30
CA SER A 152 11.51 -0.18 1.84
C SER A 152 12.27 0.97 1.18
N SER A 153 12.27 2.15 1.80
CA SER A 153 13.01 3.32 1.32
C SER A 153 14.53 3.10 1.34
N LEU A 154 15.07 2.47 2.39
CA LEU A 154 16.49 2.12 2.49
C LEU A 154 16.90 1.05 1.47
N PHE A 155 16.00 0.10 1.19
CA PHE A 155 16.18 -0.95 0.18
C PHE A 155 16.28 -0.33 -1.23
N ASN A 156 15.44 0.67 -1.53
CA ASN A 156 15.56 1.45 -2.77
C ASN A 156 16.91 2.15 -2.90
N GLN A 157 17.57 2.50 -1.80
CA GLN A 157 18.88 3.15 -1.82
C GLN A 157 20.04 2.15 -1.79
N THR A 158 19.77 0.83 -1.79
CA THR A 158 20.79 -0.21 -1.57
C THR A 158 21.66 0.14 -0.36
N ASN A 159 21.01 0.60 0.72
CA ASN A 159 21.72 1.19 1.85
C ASN A 159 22.34 0.09 2.71
N HIS A 160 23.66 0.09 2.82
CA HIS A 160 24.41 -0.93 3.58
C HIS A 160 24.53 -0.60 5.08
N ASN A 161 24.24 0.63 5.50
CA ASN A 161 24.50 1.07 6.88
C ASN A 161 23.59 0.40 7.90
N TYR A 162 22.33 0.11 7.55
CA TYR A 162 21.42 -0.55 8.48
C TYR A 162 21.69 -2.06 8.62
N LEU A 163 22.39 -2.68 7.66
CA LEU A 163 22.77 -4.09 7.72
C LEU A 163 23.68 -4.38 8.92
N LYS A 164 24.47 -3.40 9.38
CA LYS A 164 25.30 -3.49 10.60
C LYS A 164 24.49 -3.74 11.87
N LYS A 165 23.18 -3.47 11.86
CA LYS A 165 22.27 -3.70 12.98
C LYS A 165 21.65 -5.10 12.94
N ILE A 166 21.87 -5.86 11.87
CA ILE A 166 21.32 -7.20 11.68
C ILE A 166 22.36 -8.22 12.12
N SER A 167 22.10 -8.90 13.23
CA SER A 167 23.03 -9.92 13.76
C SER A 167 23.00 -11.23 12.97
N ASN A 168 21.88 -11.53 12.31
CA ASN A 168 21.74 -12.77 11.55
C ASN A 168 22.42 -12.64 10.17
N ARG A 169 23.50 -13.41 9.99
CA ARG A 169 24.28 -13.43 8.74
C ARG A 169 23.46 -13.87 7.52
N SER A 170 22.58 -14.88 7.65
CA SER A 170 21.79 -15.35 6.52
C SER A 170 20.79 -14.28 6.03
N THR A 171 20.26 -13.47 6.95
CA THR A 171 19.41 -12.33 6.61
C THR A 171 20.19 -11.26 5.86
N VAL A 172 21.42 -10.97 6.29
CA VAL A 172 22.30 -10.01 5.60
C VAL A 172 22.66 -10.50 4.20
N ASP A 173 23.06 -11.76 4.07
CA ASP A 173 23.46 -12.36 2.79
C ASP A 173 22.29 -12.30 1.77
N ALA A 174 21.08 -12.68 2.18
CA ALA A 174 19.88 -12.58 1.32
C ALA A 174 19.58 -11.13 0.86
N ILE A 175 19.79 -10.14 1.73
CA ILE A 175 19.60 -8.73 1.35
C ILE A 175 20.70 -8.28 0.38
N LEU A 176 21.95 -8.70 0.58
CA LEU A 176 23.07 -8.36 -0.30
C LEU A 176 22.92 -8.97 -1.69
N GLU A 177 22.45 -10.21 -1.79
CA GLU A 177 22.14 -10.85 -3.09
C GLU A 177 21.06 -10.07 -3.85
N ALA A 178 19.99 -9.65 -3.17
CA ALA A 178 18.95 -8.81 -3.76
C ALA A 178 19.51 -7.42 -4.18
N TYR A 179 20.43 -6.85 -3.42
CA TYR A 179 21.10 -5.59 -3.78
C TYR A 179 21.99 -5.74 -5.02
N GLY A 180 22.63 -6.90 -5.21
CA GLY A 180 23.38 -7.19 -6.42
C GLY A 180 22.50 -7.09 -7.67
N ILE A 181 21.38 -7.83 -7.68
CA ILE A 181 20.42 -7.83 -8.79
C ILE A 181 19.83 -6.45 -9.04
N LEU A 182 19.39 -5.76 -7.98
CA LEU A 182 18.86 -4.40 -8.12
C LEU A 182 19.94 -3.42 -8.59
N GLY A 183 21.19 -3.62 -8.19
CA GLY A 183 22.34 -2.84 -8.64
C GLY A 183 22.60 -3.03 -10.13
N GLU A 184 22.58 -4.27 -10.62
CA GLU A 184 22.74 -4.60 -12.04
C GLU A 184 21.60 -4.02 -12.88
N LEU A 185 20.34 -4.18 -12.45
CA LEU A 185 19.19 -3.54 -13.10
C LEU A 185 19.35 -2.02 -13.19
N ARG A 186 19.89 -1.40 -12.14
CA ARG A 186 20.16 0.05 -12.13
C ARG A 186 21.36 0.44 -12.97
N GLN A 187 22.28 -0.45 -13.31
CA GLN A 187 23.42 -0.12 -14.17
C GLN A 187 23.13 -0.39 -15.65
N GLY A 188 22.38 -1.45 -15.96
CA GLY A 188 22.07 -1.87 -17.33
C GLY A 188 21.05 -0.97 -18.05
N TYR A 189 20.07 -0.43 -17.32
CA TYR A 189 19.27 0.70 -17.80
C TYR A 189 20.03 1.98 -17.45
N ALA A 190 20.05 3.01 -18.32
CA ALA A 190 20.67 4.31 -17.98
C ALA A 190 20.23 4.71 -16.56
N SER A 191 21.15 4.70 -15.59
CA SER A 191 20.84 4.36 -14.18
C SER A 191 19.81 5.26 -13.49
N ALA A 192 19.70 6.48 -13.96
CA ALA A 192 18.66 7.42 -13.54
C ALA A 192 17.24 6.99 -13.98
N SER A 193 17.08 6.28 -15.10
CA SER A 193 15.79 5.85 -15.67
C SER A 193 15.10 4.82 -14.79
N PHE A 194 15.79 3.72 -14.46
CA PHE A 194 15.17 2.65 -13.67
C PHE A 194 14.83 3.12 -12.27
N ASN A 195 15.72 3.91 -11.63
CA ASN A 195 15.47 4.49 -10.32
C ASN A 195 14.30 5.50 -10.32
N ALA A 196 14.07 6.20 -11.43
CA ALA A 196 12.93 7.10 -11.59
C ALA A 196 11.63 6.32 -11.81
N LEU A 197 11.66 5.25 -12.61
CA LEU A 197 10.50 4.47 -13.01
C LEU A 197 10.06 3.47 -11.93
N PHE A 198 11.00 2.93 -11.14
CA PHE A 198 10.72 1.92 -10.13
C PHE A 198 11.31 2.23 -8.76
N GLN A 199 10.43 2.23 -7.77
CA GLN A 199 10.77 2.28 -6.35
C GLN A 199 9.88 1.29 -5.60
N ILE A 200 10.49 0.45 -4.77
CA ILE A 200 9.78 -0.45 -3.86
C ILE A 200 9.05 0.41 -2.84
N ARG A 201 7.72 0.39 -2.93
CA ARG A 201 6.82 1.04 -1.99
C ARG A 201 5.82 0.01 -1.52
N ILE A 202 5.46 0.05 -0.26
CA ILE A 202 4.49 -0.89 0.30
C ILE A 202 3.21 -0.16 0.71
N ARG A 203 2.09 -0.85 0.59
CA ARG A 203 0.85 -0.51 1.30
C ARG A 203 0.83 -1.31 2.57
N VAL A 204 0.41 -0.69 3.67
CA VAL A 204 0.26 -1.39 4.94
C VAL A 204 -1.11 -1.10 5.51
N GLY A 205 -1.82 -2.16 5.89
CA GLY A 205 -3.12 -2.11 6.53
C GLY A 205 -3.09 -2.80 7.86
N ALA A 206 -3.69 -2.21 8.88
CA ALA A 206 -3.72 -2.83 10.21
C ALA A 206 -5.06 -2.67 10.91
N SER A 207 -5.37 -3.64 11.77
CA SER A 207 -6.51 -3.64 12.69
C SER A 207 -6.13 -4.32 13.99
N LEU A 208 -6.91 -4.11 15.04
CA LEU A 208 -6.74 -4.73 16.35
C LEU A 208 -8.10 -5.20 16.83
N GLY A 209 -8.18 -6.43 17.34
CA GLY A 209 -9.41 -6.92 17.95
C GLY A 209 -9.38 -8.40 18.28
N LYS A 210 -10.55 -8.92 18.68
CA LYS A 210 -10.74 -10.33 19.02
C LYS A 210 -10.77 -11.20 17.77
N VAL A 211 -10.01 -12.30 17.82
CA VAL A 211 -9.86 -13.28 16.75
C VAL A 211 -9.86 -14.69 17.33
N LEU A 212 -10.02 -15.68 16.45
CA LEU A 212 -9.72 -17.07 16.76
C LEU A 212 -8.37 -17.44 16.13
N ILE A 213 -7.41 -17.87 16.95
CA ILE A 213 -6.09 -18.33 16.51
C ILE A 213 -5.91 -19.81 16.85
N GLY A 214 -5.38 -20.60 15.92
CA GLY A 214 -5.19 -22.03 16.14
C GLY A 214 -4.96 -22.81 14.87
N ASN A 215 -5.15 -24.12 14.97
CA ASN A 215 -5.00 -25.03 13.85
C ASN A 215 -6.29 -25.16 13.02
N PHE A 216 -6.20 -24.85 11.74
CA PHE A 216 -7.28 -24.98 10.76
C PHE A 216 -6.92 -25.98 9.67
N GLY A 217 -7.93 -26.63 9.09
CA GLY A 217 -7.76 -27.61 8.00
C GLY A 217 -7.81 -29.07 8.46
N PRO A 218 -7.78 -30.02 7.49
CA PRO A 218 -7.87 -31.44 7.77
C PRO A 218 -6.57 -32.01 8.36
N GLU A 219 -6.65 -33.22 8.90
CA GLU A 219 -5.47 -33.96 9.38
C GLU A 219 -4.43 -34.14 8.27
N GLY A 220 -3.14 -34.00 8.61
CA GLY A 220 -2.04 -34.02 7.64
C GLY A 220 -1.82 -32.71 6.86
N ALA A 221 -2.75 -31.75 6.93
CA ALA A 221 -2.63 -30.44 6.29
C ALA A 221 -3.13 -29.29 7.19
N LYS A 222 -2.97 -29.44 8.52
CA LYS A 222 -3.30 -28.40 9.49
C LYS A 222 -2.35 -27.22 9.35
N GLN A 223 -2.90 -26.01 9.35
CA GLN A 223 -2.16 -24.76 9.34
C GLN A 223 -2.50 -23.97 10.60
N TRP A 224 -1.45 -23.49 11.27
CA TRP A 224 -1.61 -22.48 12.31
C TRP A 224 -1.97 -21.15 11.63
N ASP A 225 -3.14 -20.61 11.92
CA ASP A 225 -3.63 -19.39 11.28
C ASP A 225 -4.52 -18.57 12.21
N VAL A 226 -4.89 -17.38 11.75
CA VAL A 226 -5.79 -16.46 12.45
C VAL A 226 -7.02 -16.15 11.60
N ILE A 227 -8.20 -16.26 12.20
CA ILE A 227 -9.46 -15.88 11.58
C ILE A 227 -10.24 -14.90 12.46
N GLY A 228 -10.93 -13.95 11.83
CA GLY A 228 -11.78 -12.99 12.55
C GLY A 228 -12.04 -11.73 11.73
N MET A 229 -12.95 -10.87 12.23
CA MET A 229 -13.23 -9.58 11.59
C MET A 229 -11.99 -8.68 11.48
N PRO A 230 -11.11 -8.58 12.50
CA PRO A 230 -9.88 -7.77 12.41
C PRO A 230 -8.97 -8.18 11.23
N VAL A 231 -8.92 -9.47 10.87
CA VAL A 231 -8.13 -9.97 9.73
C VAL A 231 -8.68 -9.42 8.41
N ILE A 232 -10.00 -9.49 8.24
CA ILE A 232 -10.70 -8.99 7.05
C ILE A 232 -10.54 -7.47 6.95
N GLU A 233 -10.64 -6.77 8.08
CA GLU A 233 -10.46 -5.32 8.14
C GLU A 233 -9.03 -4.90 7.80
N ALA A 234 -8.01 -5.55 8.37
CA ALA A 234 -6.62 -5.22 8.09
C ALA A 234 -6.25 -5.45 6.62
N LYS A 235 -6.72 -6.54 5.99
CA LYS A 235 -6.52 -6.76 4.54
C LYS A 235 -7.21 -5.68 3.70
N ARG A 236 -8.38 -5.19 4.13
CA ARG A 236 -9.06 -4.06 3.47
C ARG A 236 -8.34 -2.74 3.67
N MET A 237 -7.80 -2.53 4.87
CA MET A 237 -6.97 -1.35 5.14
C MET A 237 -5.77 -1.35 4.21
N GLU A 238 -5.12 -2.50 3.98
CA GLU A 238 -3.95 -2.64 3.11
C GLU A 238 -4.31 -2.29 1.66
N SER A 239 -5.29 -3.00 1.10
CA SER A 239 -5.69 -2.80 -0.31
C SER A 239 -6.10 -1.36 -0.62
N SER A 240 -6.65 -0.64 0.36
CA SER A 240 -7.06 0.75 0.22
C SER A 240 -6.01 1.76 0.72
N ALA A 241 -4.95 1.31 1.41
CA ALA A 241 -3.94 2.17 2.02
C ALA A 241 -3.21 3.02 0.97
N PRO A 242 -2.71 4.20 1.38
CA PRO A 242 -1.83 4.94 0.51
C PRO A 242 -0.54 4.15 0.22
N ILE A 243 -0.12 4.11 -1.03
CA ILE A 243 1.22 3.71 -1.49
C ILE A 243 2.27 4.44 -0.66
N GLY A 244 3.16 3.68 -0.01
CA GLY A 244 4.18 4.25 0.86
C GLY A 244 3.63 4.80 2.17
N GLY A 245 2.44 4.35 2.60
CA GLY A 245 1.80 4.77 3.83
C GLY A 245 1.01 3.65 4.52
N LEU A 246 0.41 4.00 5.66
CA LEU A 246 -0.32 3.09 6.53
C LEU A 246 -1.81 3.47 6.55
N ARG A 247 -2.70 2.48 6.59
CA ARG A 247 -4.10 2.69 6.93
C ARG A 247 -4.51 1.80 8.09
N ILE A 248 -5.29 2.36 9.01
CA ILE A 248 -5.81 1.66 10.19
C ILE A 248 -7.31 1.89 10.37
N THR A 249 -7.95 0.98 11.10
CA THR A 249 -9.34 1.13 11.54
C THR A 249 -9.49 2.26 12.56
N SER A 250 -10.71 2.81 12.70
CA SER A 250 -10.98 3.86 13.71
C SER A 250 -10.67 3.37 15.11
N ASP A 251 -11.11 2.17 15.48
CA ASP A 251 -10.92 1.61 16.81
C ASP A 251 -9.43 1.46 17.14
N PHE A 252 -8.59 1.08 16.16
CA PHE A 252 -7.15 1.04 16.35
C PHE A 252 -6.55 2.45 16.51
N PHE A 253 -7.04 3.44 15.76
CA PHE A 253 -6.62 4.84 15.96
C PHE A 253 -6.96 5.34 17.37
N ASP A 254 -8.16 5.05 17.86
CA ASP A 254 -8.63 5.50 19.17
C ASP A 254 -7.72 4.94 20.30
N ILE A 255 -7.34 3.65 20.21
CA ILE A 255 -6.37 3.03 21.13
C ILE A 255 -5.00 3.74 21.10
N LEU A 256 -4.49 4.07 19.90
CA LEU A 256 -3.22 4.78 19.76
C LEU A 256 -3.29 6.20 20.34
N ASP A 257 -4.44 6.87 20.19
CA ASP A 257 -4.66 8.23 20.68
C ASP A 257 -4.75 8.27 22.21
N GLU A 258 -5.51 7.34 22.80
CA GLU A 258 -5.60 7.15 24.26
C GLU A 258 -4.24 6.82 24.88
N ALA A 259 -3.41 6.05 24.19
CA ALA A 259 -2.03 5.75 24.60
C ALA A 259 -1.04 6.92 24.38
N GLY A 260 -1.48 8.04 23.79
CA GLY A 260 -0.65 9.21 23.48
C GLY A 260 0.33 9.02 22.32
N ILE A 261 0.24 7.91 21.59
CA ILE A 261 1.17 7.51 20.52
C ILE A 261 0.98 8.39 19.29
N THR A 262 -0.26 8.77 18.97
CA THR A 262 -0.57 9.66 17.83
C THR A 262 0.13 11.01 17.96
N THR A 263 0.07 11.61 19.15
CA THR A 263 0.70 12.91 19.47
C THR A 263 2.22 12.80 19.57
N GLU A 264 2.74 11.71 20.13
CA GLU A 264 4.18 11.41 20.10
C GLU A 264 4.69 11.32 18.66
N TYR A 265 3.98 10.56 17.81
CA TYR A 265 4.35 10.33 16.43
C TYR A 265 4.27 11.60 15.58
N HIS A 266 3.23 12.43 15.76
CA HIS A 266 3.13 13.74 15.08
C HIS A 266 4.33 14.64 15.39
N ARG A 267 4.76 14.71 16.66
CA ARG A 267 5.99 15.45 17.03
C ARG A 267 7.25 14.81 16.45
N ARG A 268 7.31 13.48 16.37
CA ARG A 268 8.45 12.76 15.78
C ARG A 268 8.57 13.05 14.28
N ILE A 269 7.49 12.91 13.51
CA ILE A 269 7.56 13.10 12.05
C ILE A 269 7.89 14.55 11.68
N LYS A 270 7.38 15.55 12.42
CA LYS A 270 7.76 16.95 12.22
C LYS A 270 9.25 17.20 12.45
N ARG A 271 9.83 16.60 13.50
CA ARG A 271 11.27 16.68 13.79
C ARG A 271 12.11 16.01 12.71
N GLU A 272 11.72 14.82 12.27
CA GLU A 272 12.39 14.12 11.17
C GLU A 272 12.29 14.92 9.86
N ALA A 273 11.11 15.45 9.53
CA ALA A 273 10.91 16.32 8.38
C ALA A 273 11.76 17.59 8.45
N GLN A 274 11.85 18.24 9.63
CA GLN A 274 12.70 19.40 9.83
C GLN A 274 14.18 19.08 9.61
N ALA A 275 14.67 17.95 10.13
CA ALA A 275 16.06 17.50 9.93
C ALA A 275 16.39 17.21 8.46
N LEU A 276 15.39 16.80 7.68
CA LEU A 276 15.51 16.56 6.24
C LEU A 276 15.23 17.82 5.39
N GLY A 277 14.92 18.97 6.01
CA GLY A 277 14.53 20.19 5.29
C GLY A 277 13.19 20.06 4.54
N SER A 278 12.34 19.11 4.90
CA SER A 278 11.06 18.86 4.24
C SER A 278 9.98 19.85 4.64
N VAL A 279 9.10 20.17 3.69
CA VAL A 279 7.89 20.99 3.94
C VAL A 279 6.90 20.31 4.89
N TYR A 280 6.98 18.99 5.09
CA TYR A 280 6.20 18.29 6.11
C TYR A 280 6.55 18.68 7.56
N ARG A 281 7.58 19.50 7.78
CA ARG A 281 7.79 20.12 9.09
C ARG A 281 6.57 20.96 9.54
N GLU A 282 5.69 21.37 8.63
CA GLU A 282 4.45 22.09 8.90
C GLU A 282 3.19 21.22 8.85
N ILE A 283 3.31 19.89 8.66
CA ILE A 283 2.14 19.01 8.55
C ILE A 283 1.30 19.07 9.83
N SER A 284 0.00 19.33 9.68
CA SER A 284 -0.93 19.32 10.81
C SER A 284 -1.29 17.88 11.24
N PHE A 285 -1.86 17.73 12.42
CA PHE A 285 -2.28 16.42 12.91
C PHE A 285 -3.32 15.77 12.00
N GLY A 286 -4.33 16.54 11.56
CA GLY A 286 -5.39 16.04 10.68
C GLY A 286 -4.93 15.71 9.26
N GLU A 287 -3.83 16.32 8.80
CA GLU A 287 -3.20 15.96 7.52
C GLU A 287 -2.30 14.72 7.64
N LEU A 288 -1.65 14.54 8.80
CA LEU A 288 -0.86 13.34 9.09
C LEU A 288 -1.77 12.12 9.28
N PHE A 289 -2.83 12.27 10.07
CA PHE A 289 -3.84 11.26 10.38
C PHE A 289 -5.15 11.60 9.67
N GLN A 290 -5.16 11.39 8.36
CA GLN A 290 -6.29 11.75 7.53
C GLN A 290 -7.44 10.74 7.69
N LYS A 291 -8.55 11.20 8.29
CA LYS A 291 -9.78 10.42 8.36
C LYS A 291 -10.33 10.15 6.95
N ALA A 292 -10.64 8.89 6.68
CA ALA A 292 -11.20 8.43 5.42
C ALA A 292 -12.38 7.48 5.67
N VAL A 293 -13.32 7.43 4.73
CA VAL A 293 -14.43 6.47 4.73
C VAL A 293 -14.21 5.51 3.56
N VAL A 294 -14.21 4.21 3.85
CA VAL A 294 -14.13 3.14 2.86
C VAL A 294 -15.52 2.51 2.73
N TYR A 295 -16.04 2.47 1.51
CA TYR A 295 -17.37 1.94 1.19
C TYR A 295 -17.30 0.50 0.67
N LEU A 296 -18.13 -0.38 1.20
CA LEU A 296 -18.20 -1.78 0.76
C LEU A 296 -19.27 -2.01 -0.31
N LYS A 297 -18.86 -2.23 -1.56
CA LYS A 297 -19.78 -2.60 -2.64
C LYS A 297 -20.56 -3.89 -2.36
N ASP A 298 -19.94 -4.86 -1.68
CA ASP A 298 -20.52 -6.20 -1.47
C ASP A 298 -21.40 -6.32 -0.21
N LYS A 299 -21.45 -5.28 0.64
CA LYS A 299 -22.29 -5.23 1.86
C LYS A 299 -23.15 -3.97 1.90
N LYS A 300 -23.95 -3.71 0.84
CA LYS A 300 -24.88 -2.57 0.76
C LYS A 300 -24.22 -1.20 1.05
N ASN A 301 -22.98 -0.99 0.62
CA ASN A 301 -22.20 0.23 0.91
C ASN A 301 -22.01 0.53 2.41
N ALA A 302 -21.86 -0.49 3.25
CA ALA A 302 -21.47 -0.28 4.65
C ALA A 302 -20.20 0.61 4.74
N GLU A 303 -20.29 1.65 5.56
CA GLU A 303 -19.24 2.66 5.75
C GLU A 303 -18.28 2.21 6.85
N PHE A 304 -16.99 2.16 6.53
CA PHE A 304 -15.92 1.92 7.49
C PHE A 304 -15.12 3.20 7.68
N LYS A 305 -15.07 3.69 8.91
CA LYS A 305 -14.22 4.82 9.31
C LYS A 305 -12.80 4.33 9.49
N THR A 306 -11.87 5.01 8.85
CA THR A 306 -10.45 4.61 8.80
C THR A 306 -9.57 5.85 8.89
N PHE A 307 -8.31 5.65 9.22
CA PHE A 307 -7.29 6.71 9.20
C PHE A 307 -6.16 6.32 8.26
N SER A 308 -5.87 7.20 7.30
CA SER A 308 -4.68 7.10 6.46
C SER A 308 -3.57 7.91 7.10
N ILE A 309 -2.40 7.30 7.23
CA ILE A 309 -1.28 7.83 8.00
C ILE A 309 -0.08 8.00 7.09
N GLN A 310 0.44 9.22 7.05
CA GLN A 310 1.67 9.51 6.33
C GLN A 310 2.89 9.09 7.16
N VAL A 311 3.79 8.34 6.53
CA VAL A 311 4.95 7.73 7.22
C VAL A 311 6.30 8.17 6.68
N ASN A 312 6.33 8.66 5.44
CA ASN A 312 7.56 9.19 4.86
C ASN A 312 7.64 10.71 5.14
N PRO A 313 8.59 11.16 6.01
CA PRO A 313 8.73 12.57 6.39
C PRO A 313 9.23 13.47 5.25
N SER A 314 9.76 12.90 4.16
CA SER A 314 10.26 13.65 2.99
C SER A 314 9.51 13.27 1.71
N LEU A 315 8.25 12.82 1.81
CA LEU A 315 7.47 12.41 0.64
C LEU A 315 7.36 13.52 -0.43
N PRO A 316 7.05 14.80 -0.11
CA PRO A 316 6.91 15.84 -1.12
C PRO A 316 8.20 16.02 -1.94
N GLU A 317 9.35 16.02 -1.26
CA GLU A 317 10.67 16.13 -1.89
C GLU A 317 11.00 14.88 -2.69
N SER A 318 10.70 13.69 -2.17
CA SER A 318 10.94 12.42 -2.87
C SER A 318 10.17 12.35 -4.19
N ILE A 319 8.90 12.77 -4.18
CA ILE A 319 8.06 12.80 -5.38
C ILE A 319 8.52 13.88 -6.36
N ARG A 320 8.92 15.06 -5.87
CA ARG A 320 9.50 16.11 -6.70
C ARG A 320 10.78 15.64 -7.39
N ASP A 321 11.71 15.06 -6.64
CA ASP A 321 13.02 14.66 -7.15
C ASP A 321 12.87 13.49 -8.13
N GLN A 322 11.97 12.54 -7.84
CA GLN A 322 11.60 11.50 -8.79
C GLN A 322 10.97 12.08 -10.07
N SER A 323 10.05 13.05 -9.93
CA SER A 323 9.43 13.70 -11.09
C SER A 323 10.44 14.44 -11.94
N LYS A 324 11.45 15.07 -11.33
CA LYS A 324 12.55 15.71 -12.05
C LYS A 324 13.33 14.71 -12.91
N LEU A 325 13.58 13.49 -12.41
CA LEU A 325 14.24 12.43 -13.18
C LEU A 325 13.35 11.87 -14.31
N LEU A 326 12.02 11.86 -14.11
CA LEU A 326 11.05 11.42 -15.11
C LEU A 326 10.86 12.42 -16.25
N LEU A 327 11.20 13.70 -16.04
CA LEU A 327 11.10 14.71 -17.09
C LEU A 327 11.96 14.41 -18.31
N THR A 328 12.96 13.54 -18.23
CA THR A 328 13.81 13.16 -19.39
C THR A 328 13.44 11.80 -20.01
N ARG A 329 12.25 11.26 -19.69
CA ARG A 329 11.84 9.89 -20.06
C ARG A 329 10.70 9.83 -21.07
N GLY A 330 10.50 10.90 -21.84
CA GLY A 330 9.45 10.98 -22.85
C GLY A 330 8.07 10.65 -22.27
N ASP A 331 7.26 9.94 -23.07
CA ASP A 331 5.85 9.67 -22.77
C ASP A 331 5.62 8.88 -21.47
N THR A 332 6.46 7.87 -21.19
CA THR A 332 6.35 7.07 -19.96
C THR A 332 6.64 7.89 -18.71
N GLY A 333 7.65 8.77 -18.77
CA GLY A 333 7.94 9.73 -17.71
C GLY A 333 6.79 10.71 -17.48
N ALA A 334 6.21 11.24 -18.56
CA ALA A 334 5.07 12.14 -18.48
C ALA A 334 3.85 11.45 -17.85
N ASP A 335 3.59 10.20 -18.21
CA ASP A 335 2.51 9.40 -17.60
C ASP A 335 2.72 9.16 -16.11
N ASP A 336 3.93 8.79 -15.69
CA ASP A 336 4.22 8.56 -14.27
C ASP A 336 4.10 9.86 -13.44
N ILE A 337 4.55 11.01 -13.95
CA ILE A 337 4.36 12.31 -13.29
C ILE A 337 2.86 12.64 -13.17
N VAL A 338 2.09 12.43 -14.23
CA VAL A 338 0.62 12.63 -14.21
C VAL A 338 -0.04 11.66 -13.22
N ASN A 339 0.45 10.42 -13.12
CA ASN A 339 -0.04 9.46 -12.14
C ASN A 339 0.27 9.91 -10.71
N PHE A 340 1.44 10.50 -10.43
CA PHE A 340 1.71 11.12 -9.13
C PHE A 340 0.73 12.26 -8.83
N ILE A 341 0.44 13.14 -9.80
CA ILE A 341 -0.53 14.22 -9.62
C ILE A 341 -1.93 13.66 -9.35
N LYS A 342 -2.39 12.65 -10.12
CA LYS A 342 -3.68 11.98 -9.92
C LYS A 342 -3.80 11.37 -8.53
N TYR A 343 -2.72 10.75 -8.08
CA TYR A 343 -2.66 9.98 -6.84
C TYR A 343 -2.56 10.90 -5.61
N TYR A 344 -1.63 11.86 -5.62
CA TYR A 344 -1.40 12.81 -4.55
C TYR A 344 -2.24 14.10 -4.65
N ARG A 345 -3.29 14.12 -5.47
CA ARG A 345 -4.12 15.32 -5.73
C ARG A 345 -4.70 15.99 -4.48
N GLY A 346 -4.92 15.21 -3.40
CA GLY A 346 -5.41 15.72 -2.12
C GLY A 346 -4.30 16.14 -1.16
N ASN A 347 -3.02 15.97 -1.53
CA ASN A 347 -1.88 16.29 -0.70
C ASN A 347 -1.23 17.58 -1.20
N HIS A 348 -1.60 18.70 -0.59
CA HIS A 348 -1.20 20.03 -1.05
C HIS A 348 0.32 20.23 -1.04
N PHE A 349 1.03 19.65 -0.07
CA PHE A 349 2.50 19.70 -0.02
C PHE A 349 3.16 19.07 -1.25
N VAL A 350 2.70 17.89 -1.68
CA VAL A 350 3.22 17.20 -2.87
C VAL A 350 2.90 18.00 -4.13
N ILE A 351 1.64 18.42 -4.30
CA ILE A 351 1.23 19.16 -5.49
C ILE A 351 1.95 20.49 -5.61
N ASN A 352 2.13 21.22 -4.50
CA ASN A 352 2.87 22.48 -4.50
C ASN A 352 4.35 22.26 -4.87
N GLN A 353 5.01 21.20 -4.36
CA GLN A 353 6.38 20.88 -4.77
C GLN A 353 6.49 20.56 -6.27
N LEU A 354 5.50 19.88 -6.84
CA LEU A 354 5.45 19.59 -8.27
C LEU A 354 5.20 20.85 -9.11
N GLU A 355 4.28 21.72 -8.67
CA GLU A 355 4.02 22.98 -9.35
C GLU A 355 5.25 23.90 -9.32
N GLU A 356 5.98 23.95 -8.19
CA GLU A 356 7.25 24.69 -8.09
C GLU A 356 8.36 24.08 -8.95
N LEU A 357 8.43 22.75 -9.06
CA LEU A 357 9.32 22.09 -10.02
C LEU A 357 8.99 22.52 -11.45
N PHE A 358 7.71 22.48 -11.83
CA PHE A 358 7.30 22.88 -13.18
C PHE A 358 7.66 24.34 -13.47
N LYS A 359 7.44 25.26 -12.53
CA LYS A 359 7.89 26.65 -12.68
C LYS A 359 9.40 26.76 -12.88
N LYS A 360 10.20 26.05 -12.08
CA LYS A 360 11.67 26.07 -12.18
C LYS A 360 12.18 25.51 -13.51
N MET A 361 11.51 24.48 -14.04
CA MET A 361 11.84 23.87 -15.33
C MET A 361 11.15 24.60 -16.51
N ASN A 362 10.51 25.75 -16.27
CA ASN A 362 9.74 26.51 -17.27
C ASN A 362 8.61 25.70 -17.96
N ILE A 363 8.08 24.69 -17.28
CA ILE A 363 6.93 23.90 -17.74
C ILE A 363 5.66 24.67 -17.46
N ARG A 364 5.02 25.18 -18.52
CA ARG A 364 3.83 26.03 -18.39
C ARG A 364 2.54 25.21 -18.34
N ILE A 365 2.01 25.01 -17.13
CA ILE A 365 0.65 24.46 -16.95
C ILE A 365 -0.39 25.52 -17.34
N ARG A 366 -1.22 25.23 -18.35
CA ARG A 366 -2.28 26.12 -18.85
C ARG A 366 -3.52 26.09 -17.95
N LYS A 367 -3.45 26.77 -16.80
CA LYS A 367 -4.50 26.79 -15.76
C LYS A 367 -5.86 27.29 -16.25
N ASP A 368 -5.88 28.27 -17.15
CA ASP A 368 -7.09 28.76 -17.82
C ASP A 368 -7.80 27.67 -18.62
N SER A 369 -7.03 26.82 -19.33
CA SER A 369 -7.56 25.67 -20.05
C SER A 369 -8.18 24.65 -19.10
N LEU A 370 -7.49 24.32 -18.00
CA LEU A 370 -8.01 23.41 -16.97
C LEU A 370 -9.32 23.93 -16.35
N TYR A 371 -9.37 25.21 -16.00
CA TYR A 371 -10.56 25.85 -15.44
C TYR A 371 -11.72 25.83 -16.45
N ARG A 372 -11.46 26.13 -17.72
CA ARG A 372 -12.47 26.11 -18.80
C ARG A 372 -13.06 24.72 -19.02
N ILE A 373 -12.25 23.66 -18.96
CA ILE A 373 -12.70 22.27 -19.09
C ILE A 373 -13.66 21.90 -17.95
N MET A 374 -13.33 22.31 -16.73
CA MET A 374 -14.14 22.00 -15.54
C MET A 374 -15.43 22.83 -15.46
N LEU A 375 -15.34 24.13 -15.77
CA LEU A 375 -16.41 25.11 -15.54
C LEU A 375 -16.63 26.01 -16.78
N PRO A 376 -17.07 25.46 -17.92
CA PRO A 376 -17.18 26.22 -19.17
C PRO A 376 -18.14 27.41 -19.08
N GLY A 377 -19.25 27.24 -18.34
CA GLY A 377 -20.22 28.32 -18.11
C GLY A 377 -19.65 29.49 -17.30
N LYS A 378 -18.92 29.20 -16.20
CA LYS A 378 -18.27 30.26 -15.40
C LYS A 378 -17.15 30.93 -16.18
N TYR A 379 -16.36 30.16 -16.94
CA TYR A 379 -15.33 30.72 -17.81
C TYR A 379 -15.93 31.70 -18.83
N LYS A 380 -17.04 31.34 -19.49
CA LYS A 380 -17.75 32.22 -20.44
C LYS A 380 -18.24 33.51 -19.76
N ALA A 381 -18.80 33.41 -18.55
CA ALA A 381 -19.25 34.56 -17.79
C ALA A 381 -18.09 35.48 -17.37
N MET A 382 -16.95 34.93 -16.95
CA MET A 382 -15.75 35.71 -16.65
C MET A 382 -15.21 36.40 -17.91
N LEU A 383 -15.17 35.69 -19.04
CA LEU A 383 -14.73 36.27 -20.32
C LEU A 383 -15.57 37.48 -20.74
N MET A 384 -16.89 37.41 -20.53
CA MET A 384 -17.78 38.56 -20.77
C MET A 384 -17.48 39.74 -19.85
N LYS A 385 -17.07 39.51 -18.59
CA LYS A 385 -16.64 40.57 -17.66
C LYS A 385 -15.31 41.22 -18.03
N HIS A 386 -14.51 40.57 -18.88
CA HIS A 386 -13.27 41.10 -19.43
C HIS A 386 -13.42 41.59 -20.87
N ASP A 387 -14.65 41.88 -21.33
CA ASP A 387 -14.91 42.37 -22.69
C ASP A 387 -14.37 41.44 -23.79
N GLY A 388 -14.26 40.14 -23.52
CA GLY A 388 -13.69 39.17 -24.46
C GLY A 388 -12.17 39.05 -24.43
N ASP A 389 -11.47 39.75 -23.54
CA ASP A 389 -10.01 39.67 -23.41
C ASP A 389 -9.55 38.34 -22.76
N ILE A 390 -9.13 37.41 -23.62
CA ILE A 390 -8.64 36.08 -23.23
C ILE A 390 -7.31 36.18 -22.46
N ILE A 391 -6.45 37.14 -22.78
CA ILE A 391 -5.13 37.27 -22.17
C ILE A 391 -5.29 37.74 -20.72
N LYS A 392 -6.11 38.77 -20.51
CA LYS A 392 -6.42 39.29 -19.17
C LYS A 392 -7.09 38.23 -18.30
N LEU A 393 -8.08 37.50 -18.84
CA LEU A 393 -8.72 36.40 -18.12
C LEU A 393 -7.73 35.28 -17.77
N ARG A 394 -6.83 34.92 -18.70
CA ARG A 394 -5.80 33.91 -18.45
C ARG A 394 -4.87 34.30 -17.32
N LEU A 395 -4.40 35.56 -17.29
CA LEU A 395 -3.56 36.08 -16.23
C LEU A 395 -4.28 36.00 -14.88
N GLN A 396 -5.52 36.49 -14.81
CA GLN A 396 -6.33 36.41 -13.59
C GLN A 396 -6.49 34.96 -13.09
N ILE A 397 -6.90 34.02 -13.95
CA ILE A 397 -7.06 32.61 -13.54
C ILE A 397 -5.73 32.02 -13.06
N THR A 398 -4.62 32.39 -13.71
CA THR A 398 -3.30 31.88 -13.35
C THR A 398 -2.82 32.38 -11.98
N GLU A 399 -3.18 33.61 -11.63
CA GLU A 399 -2.88 34.25 -10.34
C GLU A 399 -3.80 33.74 -9.21
N GLU A 400 -5.10 33.60 -9.48
CA GLU A 400 -6.09 33.21 -8.47
C GLU A 400 -6.03 31.72 -8.09
N HIS A 401 -5.54 30.86 -9.00
CA HIS A 401 -5.58 29.42 -8.82
C HIS A 401 -4.19 28.79 -8.81
N SER A 402 -3.86 28.06 -7.74
CA SER A 402 -2.78 27.07 -7.77
C SER A 402 -3.24 25.79 -8.48
N LEU A 403 -2.30 24.94 -8.90
CA LEU A 403 -2.61 23.60 -9.42
C LEU A 403 -3.40 22.78 -8.39
N PHE A 404 -3.03 22.90 -7.11
CA PHE A 404 -3.76 22.25 -6.01
C PHE A 404 -5.22 22.70 -5.93
N SER A 405 -5.49 24.01 -6.00
CA SER A 405 -6.88 24.53 -5.95
C SER A 405 -7.74 24.03 -7.12
N LEU A 406 -7.14 23.84 -8.30
CA LEU A 406 -7.83 23.27 -9.47
C LEU A 406 -8.11 21.77 -9.29
N LEU A 407 -7.19 21.03 -8.67
CA LEU A 407 -7.39 19.62 -8.32
C LEU A 407 -8.46 19.44 -7.23
N GLU A 408 -8.52 20.34 -6.25
CA GLU A 408 -9.62 20.37 -5.28
C GLU A 408 -10.97 20.63 -5.95
N LEU A 409 -11.01 21.56 -6.91
CA LEU A 409 -12.21 21.82 -7.69
C LEU A 409 -12.63 20.59 -8.51
N LEU A 410 -11.67 19.91 -9.15
CA LEU A 410 -11.92 18.65 -9.85
C LEU A 410 -12.47 17.58 -8.90
N GLY A 411 -11.94 17.50 -7.66
CA GLY A 411 -12.43 16.61 -6.61
C GLY A 411 -13.88 16.90 -6.21
N LYS A 412 -14.21 18.18 -5.95
CA LYS A 412 -15.59 18.61 -5.65
C LYS A 412 -16.56 18.27 -6.78
N LEU A 413 -16.14 18.43 -8.04
CA LEU A 413 -16.92 17.99 -9.20
C LEU A 413 -17.10 16.48 -9.22
N GLN A 414 -16.04 15.70 -8.93
CA GLN A 414 -16.11 14.25 -8.84
C GLN A 414 -17.12 13.79 -7.77
N ASP A 415 -17.09 14.40 -6.59
CA ASP A 415 -17.98 14.03 -5.48
C ASP A 415 -19.44 14.38 -5.82
N SER A 416 -19.67 15.50 -6.51
CA SER A 416 -21.00 15.92 -6.96
C SER A 416 -21.68 14.96 -7.94
N VAL A 417 -20.89 14.16 -8.68
CA VAL A 417 -21.41 13.13 -9.59
C VAL A 417 -21.42 11.72 -8.96
N LYS A 418 -20.54 11.44 -8.00
CA LYS A 418 -20.53 10.16 -7.24
C LYS A 418 -21.69 10.05 -6.25
N GLY A 419 -22.04 11.14 -5.58
CA GLY A 419 -23.06 11.14 -4.52
C GLY A 419 -24.51 11.03 -5.01
N ARG A 420 -24.74 10.90 -6.31
CA ARG A 420 -26.08 10.80 -6.90
C ARG A 420 -26.41 9.34 -7.18
N SER A 421 -27.02 8.66 -6.21
CA SER A 421 -27.60 7.35 -6.44
C SER A 421 -28.84 7.46 -7.34
N PRO A 422 -29.11 6.46 -8.19
CA PRO A 422 -30.36 6.39 -8.92
C PRO A 422 -31.54 6.51 -7.95
N VAL A 423 -32.49 7.39 -8.24
CA VAL A 423 -33.70 7.50 -7.42
C VAL A 423 -34.59 6.29 -7.71
N GLU A 424 -34.77 5.44 -6.70
CA GLU A 424 -35.79 4.39 -6.72
C GLU A 424 -37.18 5.05 -6.63
N SER A 425 -38.12 4.60 -7.47
CA SER A 425 -39.49 5.14 -7.47
C SER A 425 -40.24 4.82 -6.17
N GLU A 426 -41.19 5.67 -5.77
CA GLU A 426 -42.02 5.55 -4.55
C GLU A 426 -42.77 4.20 -4.39
N LYS A 427 -43.21 3.95 -3.14
CA LYS A 427 -43.92 2.73 -2.68
C LYS A 427 -44.99 2.24 -3.65
N LYS A 428 -44.95 0.93 -3.95
CA LYS A 428 -45.95 0.19 -4.73
C LYS A 428 -47.35 0.47 -4.17
N LYS A 429 -48.26 1.03 -5.01
CA LYS A 429 -49.69 0.98 -4.75
C LYS A 429 -50.15 -0.49 -4.75
N GLY A 430 -51.26 -0.81 -4.08
CA GLY A 430 -51.84 -2.15 -4.11
C GLY A 430 -52.34 -2.52 -5.51
N PHE A 431 -52.40 -3.83 -5.81
CA PHE A 431 -52.92 -4.31 -7.09
C PHE A 431 -54.43 -4.06 -7.21
N THR A 432 -54.85 -3.32 -8.25
CA THR A 432 -56.26 -2.96 -8.48
C THR A 432 -56.82 -3.48 -9.82
N GLY A 433 -55.97 -4.04 -10.70
CA GLY A 433 -56.34 -4.58 -12.02
C GLY A 433 -55.19 -4.45 -13.04
N TYR A 434 -55.14 -5.31 -14.07
CA TYR A 434 -53.99 -5.40 -14.98
C TYR A 434 -53.65 -4.08 -15.68
N ASP A 435 -54.61 -3.43 -16.35
CA ASP A 435 -54.34 -2.23 -17.14
C ASP A 435 -53.91 -1.04 -16.27
N HIS A 436 -54.59 -0.83 -15.15
CA HIS A 436 -54.23 0.22 -14.18
C HIS A 436 -52.86 -0.04 -13.57
N TRP A 437 -52.58 -1.29 -13.19
CA TRP A 437 -51.28 -1.70 -12.67
C TRP A 437 -50.16 -1.46 -13.68
N MET A 438 -50.36 -1.84 -14.94
CA MET A 438 -49.37 -1.65 -16.00
C MET A 438 -49.18 -0.18 -16.39
N ALA A 439 -50.23 0.64 -16.34
CA ALA A 439 -50.13 2.08 -16.55
C ALA A 439 -49.31 2.76 -15.43
N ASP A 440 -49.61 2.46 -14.17
CA ASP A 440 -48.86 2.96 -13.01
C ASP A 440 -47.40 2.49 -13.04
N MET A 441 -47.17 1.21 -13.37
CA MET A 441 -45.82 0.65 -13.47
C MET A 441 -45.02 1.31 -14.60
N ARG A 442 -45.62 1.52 -15.78
CA ARG A 442 -44.98 2.21 -16.90
C ARG A 442 -44.63 3.65 -16.53
N ALA A 443 -45.54 4.38 -15.91
CA ALA A 443 -45.30 5.75 -15.46
C ALA A 443 -44.17 5.83 -14.42
N ASN A 444 -44.11 4.87 -13.49
CA ASN A 444 -43.05 4.80 -12.48
C ASN A 444 -41.67 4.49 -13.11
N VAL A 445 -41.59 3.53 -14.03
CA VAL A 445 -40.36 3.20 -14.75
C VAL A 445 -39.88 4.40 -15.59
N GLN A 446 -40.79 5.05 -16.31
CA GLN A 446 -40.46 6.22 -17.13
C GLN A 446 -39.96 7.38 -16.26
N ARG A 447 -40.65 7.68 -15.14
CA ARG A 447 -40.23 8.72 -14.20
C ARG A 447 -38.84 8.45 -13.61
N SER A 448 -38.56 7.20 -13.22
CA SER A 448 -37.23 6.82 -12.72
C SER A 448 -36.16 6.99 -13.80
N TYR A 449 -36.44 6.58 -15.04
CA TYR A 449 -35.53 6.80 -16.18
C TYR A 449 -35.24 8.29 -16.39
N ASP A 450 -36.27 9.14 -16.46
CA ASP A 450 -36.11 10.58 -16.73
C ASP A 450 -35.36 11.29 -15.59
N MET A 451 -35.63 10.92 -14.33
CA MET A 451 -34.89 11.42 -13.16
C MET A 451 -33.41 11.01 -13.18
N ASN A 452 -33.12 9.77 -13.58
CA ASN A 452 -31.76 9.22 -13.55
C ASN A 452 -30.94 9.58 -14.81
N LYS A 453 -31.59 9.89 -15.93
CA LYS A 453 -30.93 10.23 -17.20
C LYS A 453 -29.93 11.37 -17.05
N GLY A 454 -30.32 12.46 -16.38
CA GLY A 454 -29.44 13.61 -16.15
C GLY A 454 -28.25 13.29 -15.24
N ILE A 455 -28.49 12.47 -14.20
CA ILE A 455 -27.45 12.02 -13.26
C ILE A 455 -26.40 11.17 -14.00
N THR A 456 -26.85 10.16 -14.73
CA THR A 456 -25.97 9.26 -15.50
C THR A 456 -25.21 10.03 -16.57
N HIS A 457 -25.87 10.96 -17.29
CA HIS A 457 -25.21 11.78 -18.30
C HIS A 457 -24.08 12.64 -17.71
N GLN A 458 -24.32 13.31 -16.58
CA GLN A 458 -23.31 14.15 -15.92
C GLN A 458 -22.13 13.32 -15.39
N ALA A 459 -22.40 12.17 -14.77
CA ALA A 459 -21.35 11.26 -14.34
C ALA A 459 -20.51 10.78 -15.54
N TYR A 460 -21.17 10.36 -16.63
CA TYR A 460 -20.50 9.91 -17.84
C TYR A 460 -19.64 11.01 -18.47
N TYR A 461 -20.16 12.23 -18.57
CA TYR A 461 -19.43 13.38 -19.09
C TYR A 461 -18.21 13.72 -18.21
N PHE A 462 -18.35 13.67 -16.89
CA PHE A 462 -17.24 13.92 -15.98
C PHE A 462 -16.11 12.90 -16.19
N TYR A 463 -16.42 11.60 -16.13
CA TYR A 463 -15.40 10.54 -16.18
C TYR A 463 -14.78 10.33 -17.56
N ASN A 464 -15.53 10.58 -18.64
CA ASN A 464 -15.06 10.33 -20.01
C ASN A 464 -14.62 11.59 -20.76
N VAL A 465 -14.90 12.79 -20.24
CA VAL A 465 -14.49 14.05 -20.89
C VAL A 465 -13.69 14.92 -19.94
N ILE A 466 -14.28 15.40 -18.84
CA ILE A 466 -13.62 16.39 -17.95
C ILE A 466 -12.35 15.81 -17.33
N PHE A 467 -12.46 14.65 -16.69
CA PHE A 467 -11.36 14.00 -15.98
C PHE A 467 -10.17 13.66 -16.89
N PRO A 468 -10.33 12.96 -18.03
CA PRO A 468 -9.21 12.67 -18.93
C PRO A 468 -8.62 13.94 -19.56
N MET A 469 -9.45 14.91 -19.98
CA MET A 469 -8.96 16.15 -20.61
C MET A 469 -8.16 17.02 -19.64
N PHE A 470 -8.52 17.03 -18.35
CA PHE A 470 -7.78 17.74 -17.31
C PHE A 470 -6.34 17.20 -17.23
N PHE A 471 -6.17 15.89 -17.10
CA PHE A 471 -4.84 15.30 -17.00
C PHE A 471 -4.08 15.28 -18.33
N ALA A 472 -4.77 15.19 -19.46
CA ALA A 472 -4.16 15.33 -20.78
C ALA A 472 -3.54 16.72 -20.98
N ASN A 473 -4.16 17.78 -20.47
CA ASN A 473 -3.58 19.14 -20.51
C ASN A 473 -2.26 19.23 -19.71
N ILE A 474 -2.19 18.56 -18.56
CA ILE A 474 -0.96 18.50 -17.76
C ILE A 474 0.10 17.67 -18.49
N LYS A 475 -0.27 16.49 -19.01
CA LYS A 475 0.64 15.63 -19.80
C LYS A 475 1.22 16.40 -20.99
N ALA A 476 0.38 17.12 -21.74
CA ALA A 476 0.79 17.90 -22.89
C ALA A 476 1.83 18.98 -22.54
N ALA A 477 1.71 19.64 -21.39
CA ALA A 477 2.71 20.62 -20.95
C ALA A 477 4.07 19.97 -20.65
N ILE A 478 4.07 18.75 -20.09
CA ILE A 478 5.30 18.00 -19.81
C ILE A 478 5.95 17.52 -21.11
N LEU A 479 5.15 16.96 -22.03
CA LEU A 479 5.61 16.50 -23.35
C LEU A 479 6.15 17.68 -24.19
N GLU A 480 5.51 18.84 -24.13
CA GLU A 480 5.98 20.05 -24.81
C GLU A 480 7.37 20.47 -24.33
N TYR A 481 7.63 20.41 -23.02
CA TYR A 481 8.95 20.65 -22.44
C TYR A 481 9.98 19.60 -22.89
N GLN A 482 9.62 18.31 -22.83
CA GLN A 482 10.48 17.22 -23.28
C GLN A 482 10.92 17.39 -24.73
N TYR A 483 9.96 17.69 -25.61
CA TYR A 483 10.20 17.91 -27.02
C TYR A 483 11.09 19.13 -27.30
N GLN A 484 10.95 20.20 -26.50
CA GLN A 484 11.80 21.39 -26.64
C GLN A 484 13.25 21.11 -26.23
N ASN A 485 13.46 20.33 -25.17
CA ASN A 485 14.81 19.95 -24.75
C ASN A 485 15.48 18.97 -25.71
N GLU A 486 14.76 17.96 -26.19
CA GLU A 486 15.30 17.02 -27.21
C GLU A 486 15.77 17.76 -28.47
N LYS A 487 15.07 18.84 -28.85
CA LYS A 487 15.51 19.70 -29.96
C LYS A 487 16.75 20.54 -29.64
N ALA A 488 16.89 21.02 -28.40
CA ALA A 488 18.04 21.80 -27.99
C ALA A 488 19.30 20.93 -27.99
N ASP A 489 19.21 19.72 -27.43
CA ASP A 489 20.31 18.75 -27.38
C ASP A 489 20.78 18.39 -28.81
N GLN A 490 19.86 18.16 -29.75
CA GLN A 490 20.20 17.89 -31.16
C GLN A 490 20.91 19.05 -31.86
N VAL A 491 20.62 20.30 -31.47
CA VAL A 491 21.30 21.48 -32.04
C VAL A 491 22.68 21.64 -31.43
N GLU A 492 22.86 21.32 -30.15
CA GLU A 492 24.16 21.36 -29.46
C GLU A 492 25.12 20.29 -30.00
N ASP A 493 24.65 19.06 -30.20
CA ASP A 493 25.43 17.98 -30.83
C ASP A 493 25.91 18.36 -32.25
N LEU A 494 25.04 19.00 -33.05
CA LEU A 494 25.38 19.47 -34.40
C LEU A 494 26.40 20.62 -34.41
N VAL A 495 26.48 21.41 -33.33
CA VAL A 495 27.44 22.51 -33.20
C VAL A 495 28.79 21.98 -32.70
N GLU A 496 28.81 21.03 -31.76
CA GLU A 496 30.05 20.36 -31.34
C GLU A 496 30.70 19.59 -32.51
N ASP A 497 29.92 18.90 -33.34
CA ASP A 497 30.44 18.21 -34.54
C ASP A 497 31.06 19.17 -35.57
N LEU A 498 30.59 20.42 -35.63
CA LEU A 498 31.12 21.47 -36.51
C LEU A 498 32.35 22.21 -35.95
N GLU A 499 32.61 22.12 -34.65
CA GLU A 499 33.81 22.70 -34.00
C GLU A 499 34.99 21.71 -33.91
N VAL A 500 34.76 20.44 -34.22
CA VAL A 500 35.78 19.37 -34.22
C VAL A 500 36.32 19.07 -35.64
N GLU A 501 35.70 19.59 -36.70
CA GLU A 501 36.25 19.66 -38.08
C GLU A 501 37.05 20.95 -38.32
#